data_AF-A0A2G9R6C0-F1
#
_entry.id   AF-A0A2G9R6C0-F1
#
_cell.length_a   1.000
_cell.length_b   1.000
_cell.length_c   1.000
_cell.angle_alpha   90.00
_cell.angle_beta   90.00
_cell.angle_gamma   90.00
#
_symmetry.space_group_name_H-M   'P 1'
#
loop_
_entity.id
_entity.type
_entity.pdbx_description
1 polymer ?
#
loop_
_entity_poly.entity_id
_entity_poly.type
_entity_poly.pdbx_seq_one_letter_code
_entity_poly.pdbx_strand_id
1 'polypeptide(L)'
;MAAVAALIDEEAEDNRRRRRHRFWIHPVITQREGRGQFWVLYNDLCAHEKKFFNYTRMSIRSFDELLALLSSHLERQNTSFRRSIPAVERLIITL
;
A
#
# COMPACT_ATOMS: atom_id res chain seq x y z
N MET A 1 -46.57 12.18 -6.40
CA MET A 1 -45.86 11.01 -5.84
C MET A 1 -44.65 10.60 -6.67
N ALA A 2 -44.76 10.41 -8.00
CA ALA A 2 -43.63 9.97 -8.84
C ALA A 2 -42.42 10.92 -8.88
N ALA A 3 -42.62 12.23 -8.97
CA ALA A 3 -41.52 13.21 -9.01
C ALA A 3 -40.73 13.30 -7.69
N VAL A 4 -41.41 13.09 -6.55
CA VAL A 4 -40.78 13.07 -5.23
C VAL A 4 -39.93 11.80 -5.05
N ALA A 5 -40.42 10.65 -5.53
CA ALA A 5 -39.66 9.41 -5.53
C ALA A 5 -38.38 9.50 -6.39
N ALA A 6 -38.49 10.11 -7.58
CA ALA A 6 -37.33 10.33 -8.46
C ALA A 6 -36.26 11.23 -7.82
N LEU A 7 -36.66 12.29 -7.10
CA LEU A 7 -35.72 13.18 -6.40
C LEU A 7 -34.97 12.46 -5.26
N ILE A 8 -35.69 11.62 -4.51
CA ILE A 8 -35.12 10.82 -3.40
C ILE A 8 -34.13 9.79 -3.94
N ASP A 9 -34.44 9.15 -5.07
CA ASP A 9 -33.55 8.18 -5.72
C ASP A 9 -32.28 8.86 -6.27
N GLU A 10 -32.40 10.04 -6.87
CA GLU A 10 -31.27 10.82 -7.39
C GLU A 10 -30.32 11.26 -6.27
N GLU A 11 -30.86 11.75 -5.15
CA GLU A 11 -30.08 12.15 -3.98
C GLU A 11 -29.43 10.96 -3.26
N ALA A 12 -30.09 9.80 -3.21
CA ALA A 12 -29.52 8.56 -2.70
C ALA A 12 -28.38 8.03 -3.58
N GLU A 13 -28.49 8.17 -4.90
CA GLU A 13 -27.45 7.76 -5.85
C GLU A 13 -26.23 8.68 -5.75
N ASP A 14 -26.43 9.99 -5.60
CA ASP A 14 -25.36 10.96 -5.37
C ASP A 14 -24.64 10.74 -4.04
N ASN A 15 -25.39 10.41 -2.98
CA ASN A 15 -24.78 10.08 -1.69
C ASN A 15 -23.98 8.77 -1.76
N ARG A 16 -24.44 7.78 -2.54
CA ARG A 16 -23.66 6.55 -2.84
C ARG A 16 -22.39 6.86 -3.61
N ARG A 17 -22.43 7.75 -4.60
CA ARG A 17 -21.25 8.21 -5.36
C ARG A 17 -20.23 8.90 -4.44
N ARG A 18 -20.68 9.82 -3.58
CA ARG A 18 -19.84 10.49 -2.58
C ARG A 18 -19.21 9.51 -1.60
N ARG A 19 -19.94 8.49 -1.15
CA ARG A 19 -19.42 7.42 -0.28
C ARG A 19 -18.38 6.55 -0.98
N ARG A 20 -18.58 6.23 -2.26
CA ARG A 20 -17.60 5.44 -3.06
C ARG A 20 -16.28 6.18 -3.26
N HIS A 21 -16.31 7.52 -3.39
CA HIS A 21 -15.12 8.36 -3.55
C HIS A 21 -14.67 9.03 -2.24
N ARG A 22 -15.11 8.51 -1.09
CA ARG A 22 -14.92 9.17 0.21
C ARG A 22 -13.46 9.38 0.58
N PHE A 23 -12.56 8.51 0.09
CA PHE A 23 -11.14 8.57 0.42
C PHE A 23 -10.28 8.38 -0.84
N TRP A 24 -9.50 9.41 -1.18
CA TRP A 24 -8.41 9.28 -2.15
C TRP A 24 -7.30 8.35 -1.64
N ILE A 25 -6.99 8.43 -0.34
CA ILE A 25 -6.16 7.49 0.40
C ILE A 25 -6.92 7.12 1.67
N HIS A 26 -7.18 5.83 1.86
CA HIS A 26 -7.89 5.36 3.05
C HIS A 26 -7.07 5.65 4.33
N PRO A 27 -7.68 6.10 5.45
CA PRO A 27 -6.96 6.44 6.67
C PRO A 27 -6.01 5.35 7.20
N VAL A 28 -6.35 4.07 6.98
CA VAL A 28 -5.49 2.92 7.31
C VAL A 28 -4.15 2.97 6.57
N ILE A 29 -4.15 3.40 5.30
CA ILE A 29 -2.95 3.48 4.45
C ILE A 29 -2.18 4.77 4.73
N THR A 30 -2.87 5.84 5.15
CA THR A 30 -2.24 7.12 5.50
C THR A 30 -1.19 6.96 6.61
N GLN A 31 -1.38 6.04 7.55
CA GLN A 31 -0.46 5.78 8.65
C GLN A 31 0.58 4.68 8.35
N ARG A 32 0.77 4.28 7.07
CA ARG A 32 1.65 3.16 6.73
C ARG A 32 3.09 3.34 7.22
N GLU A 33 3.63 4.56 7.21
CA GLU A 33 5.02 4.79 7.63
C GLU A 33 5.21 4.58 9.13
N GLY A 34 4.15 4.76 9.94
CA GLY A 34 4.21 4.59 11.40
C GLY A 34 3.61 3.28 11.92
N ARG A 35 2.73 2.62 11.15
CA ARG A 35 2.02 1.40 11.58
C ARG A 35 2.03 0.27 10.55
N GLY A 36 2.54 0.53 9.35
CA GLY A 36 2.58 -0.46 8.28
C GLY A 36 3.52 -1.59 8.65
N GLN A 37 3.11 -2.82 8.30
CA GLN A 37 3.84 -4.03 8.65
C GLN A 37 5.30 -3.95 8.21
N PHE A 38 5.59 -3.45 7.01
CA PHE A 38 6.95 -3.25 6.52
C PHE A 38 7.80 -2.39 7.47
N TRP A 39 7.31 -1.20 7.82
CA TRP A 39 8.04 -0.23 8.63
C TRP A 39 8.29 -0.70 10.06
N VAL A 40 7.44 -1.58 10.58
CA VAL A 40 7.59 -2.19 11.90
C VAL A 40 8.48 -3.43 11.87
N LEU A 41 8.35 -4.28 10.85
CA LEU A 41 8.91 -5.64 10.86
C LEU A 41 10.24 -5.77 10.09
N TYR A 42 10.49 -4.95 9.07
CA TYR A 42 11.59 -5.18 8.12
C TYR A 42 12.97 -5.20 8.80
N ASN A 43 13.25 -4.20 9.64
CA ASN A 43 14.54 -4.10 10.33
C ASN A 43 14.77 -5.30 11.27
N ASP A 44 13.72 -5.74 11.96
CA ASP A 44 13.77 -6.91 12.85
C ASP A 44 14.01 -8.20 12.06
N LEU A 45 13.44 -8.34 10.87
CA LEU A 45 13.74 -9.46 9.97
C LEU A 45 15.21 -9.42 9.54
N CYS A 46 15.71 -8.27 9.08
CA CYS A 46 17.11 -8.13 8.64
C CYS A 46 18.12 -8.41 9.77
N ALA A 47 17.78 -8.12 11.03
CA ALA A 47 18.60 -8.46 12.19
C ALA A 47 18.63 -9.97 12.49
N HIS A 48 17.70 -10.75 11.94
CA HIS A 48 17.52 -12.17 12.20
C HIS A 48 17.43 -12.97 10.89
N GLU A 49 18.57 -13.26 10.28
CA GLU A 49 18.67 -13.91 8.96
C GLU A 49 17.78 -15.16 8.80
N LYS A 50 17.72 -16.04 9.82
CA LYS A 50 16.84 -17.23 9.77
C LYS A 50 15.36 -16.87 9.70
N LYS A 51 14.93 -15.80 10.39
CA LYS A 51 13.56 -15.29 10.33
C LYS A 51 13.31 -14.61 8.99
N PHE A 52 14.26 -13.82 8.49
CA PHE A 52 14.20 -13.24 7.15
C PHE A 52 13.99 -14.33 6.09
N PHE A 53 14.82 -15.37 6.10
CA PHE A 53 14.71 -16.48 5.15
C PHE A 53 13.37 -17.22 5.26
N ASN A 54 12.86 -17.44 6.46
CA ASN A 54 11.55 -18.06 6.62
C ASN A 54 10.41 -17.19 6.11
N TYR A 55 10.57 -15.86 6.18
CA TYR A 55 9.60 -14.88 5.71
C TYR A 55 9.63 -14.77 4.18
N THR A 56 10.80 -14.47 3.60
CA THR A 56 10.96 -14.16 2.16
C THR A 56 11.32 -15.36 1.29
N ARG A 57 11.65 -16.51 1.90
CA ARG A 57 12.19 -17.72 1.24
C ARG A 57 13.52 -17.52 0.52
N MET A 58 14.26 -16.46 0.85
CA MET A 58 15.58 -16.17 0.28
C MET A 58 16.52 -15.57 1.31
N SER A 59 17.83 -15.67 1.04
CA SER A 59 18.84 -14.98 1.85
C SER A 59 18.71 -13.46 1.69
N ILE A 60 19.21 -12.70 2.66
CA ILE A 60 19.25 -11.23 2.57
C ILE A 60 20.02 -10.81 1.32
N ARG A 61 21.17 -11.47 1.04
CA ARG A 61 21.97 -11.18 -0.15
C ARG A 61 21.18 -11.37 -1.45
N SER A 62 20.48 -12.50 -1.58
CA SER A 62 19.66 -12.78 -2.77
C SER A 62 18.50 -11.79 -2.91
N PHE A 63 17.91 -11.37 -1.79
CA PHE A 63 16.88 -10.34 -1.78
C PHE A 63 17.44 -8.99 -2.26
N ASP A 64 18.61 -8.58 -1.78
CA ASP A 64 19.25 -7.33 -2.18
C ASP A 64 19.66 -7.34 -3.66
N GLU A 65 20.19 -8.46 -4.15
CA GLU A 65 20.49 -8.69 -5.58
C GLU A 65 19.22 -8.55 -6.43
N LEU A 66 18.13 -9.21 -6.02
CA LEU A 66 16.83 -9.12 -6.71
C LEU A 66 16.26 -7.70 -6.67
N LEU A 67 16.36 -7.03 -5.52
CA LEU A 67 15.92 -5.66 -5.35
C LEU A 67 16.71 -4.73 -6.28
N ALA A 68 18.03 -4.88 -6.40
CA ALA A 68 18.84 -4.06 -7.29
C ALA A 68 18.41 -4.20 -8.75
N LEU A 69 18.06 -5.41 -9.20
CA LEU A 69 17.57 -5.66 -10.56
C LEU A 69 16.18 -5.06 -10.81
N LEU A 70 15.30 -5.12 -9.81
CA LEU A 70 13.89 -4.73 -9.96
C LEU A 70 13.61 -3.28 -9.53
N SER A 71 14.52 -2.61 -8.82
CA SER A 71 14.28 -1.28 -8.23
C SER A 71 13.80 -0.27 -9.26
N SER A 72 14.43 -0.21 -10.45
CA SER A 72 14.02 0.70 -11.52
C SER A 72 12.60 0.46 -12.06
N HIS A 73 12.09 -0.77 -11.95
CA HIS A 73 10.75 -1.16 -12.39
C HIS A 73 9.70 -1.05 -11.26
N LEU A 74 10.14 -1.13 -10.01
CA LEU A 74 9.29 -1.09 -8.82
C LEU A 74 9.17 0.31 -8.21
N GLU A 75 10.20 1.12 -8.33
CA GLU A 75 10.19 2.48 -7.80
C GLU A 75 9.27 3.38 -8.62
N ARG A 76 8.54 4.25 -7.93
CA ARG A 76 7.75 5.30 -8.57
C ARG A 76 8.10 6.63 -7.95
N GLN A 77 7.96 7.68 -8.74
CA GLN A 77 8.26 9.03 -8.31
C GLN A 77 7.35 9.47 -7.16
N ASN A 78 7.95 10.12 -6.16
CA ASN A 78 7.21 10.83 -5.13
C ASN A 78 6.60 12.10 -5.73
N THR A 79 5.32 12.34 -5.44
CA THR A 79 4.64 13.58 -5.84
C THR A 79 4.30 14.41 -4.61
N SER A 80 3.99 15.69 -4.81
CA SER A 80 3.49 16.58 -3.75
C SER A 80 2.19 16.06 -3.11
N PHE A 81 1.42 15.26 -3.84
CA PHE A 81 0.13 14.71 -3.39
C PHE A 81 0.28 13.42 -2.59
N ARG A 82 1.26 12.57 -2.94
CA ARG A 82 1.46 11.27 -2.29
C ARG A 82 2.89 10.77 -2.46
N ARG A 83 3.44 10.23 -1.37
CA ARG A 83 4.66 9.40 -1.40
C ARG A 83 4.38 8.04 -2.01
N SER A 84 5.22 7.63 -2.95
CA SER A 84 5.24 6.29 -3.51
C SER A 84 5.52 5.23 -2.42
N ILE A 85 5.09 4.00 -2.67
CA ILE A 85 5.51 2.85 -1.86
C ILE A 85 6.92 2.46 -2.35
N PRO A 86 7.94 2.43 -1.47
CA PRO A 86 9.31 2.10 -1.84
C PRO A 86 9.43 0.72 -2.51
N ALA A 87 10.39 0.55 -3.40
CA ALA A 87 10.63 -0.72 -4.10
C ALA A 87 10.86 -1.89 -3.12
N VAL A 88 11.62 -1.65 -2.04
CA VAL A 88 11.88 -2.63 -0.98
C VAL A 88 10.58 -3.08 -0.27
N GLU A 89 9.70 -2.14 0.07
CA GLU A 89 8.41 -2.42 0.70
C GLU A 89 7.51 -3.22 -0.25
N ARG A 90 7.52 -2.88 -1.56
CA ARG A 90 6.77 -3.64 -2.56
C ARG A 90 7.29 -5.07 -2.70
N LEU A 91 8.61 -5.24 -2.74
CA LEU A 91 9.23 -6.54 -2.96
C LEU A 91 8.98 -7.47 -1.77
N ILE A 92 9.17 -7.00 -0.53
CA ILE A 92 8.99 -7.84 0.65
C ILE A 92 7.54 -8.20 0.96
N ILE A 93 6.56 -7.40 0.53
CA ILE A 93 5.14 -7.78 0.63
C ILE A 93 4.77 -8.86 -0.39
N THR A 94 5.53 -8.95 -1.49
CA THR A 94 5.24 -9.87 -2.60
C THR A 94 5.85 -11.26 -2.39
N LEU A 95 7.02 -11.34 -1.77
CA LEU A 95 7.77 -12.57 -1.50
C LEU A 95 7.28 -13.27 -0.23
#